data_AF-X1VU59-F1
#
_entry.id   AF-X1VU59-F1
#
_cell.length_a   1.000
_cell.length_b   1.000
_cell.length_c   1.000
_cell.angle_alpha   90.00
_cell.angle_beta   90.00
_cell.angle_gamma   90.00
#
_symmetry.space_group_name_H-M   'P 1'
#
loop_
_entity.id
_entity.type
_entity.pdbx_description
1 polymer ?
#
loop_
_entity_poly.entity_id
_entity_poly.type
_entity_poly.pdbx_seq_one_letter_code
_entity_poly.pdbx_strand_id
1 'polypeptide(L)'
;LLVDPLELEVGYGLIPLVDKEQGGEFLDRVRSIRRQFALEMGLVIPPIHIRDNLQLKSSEYQILLKGVAIARAELMVNHYLAMDPGDATRKIEGIETREPAFDLPAIWIPEARKEEAKLAGHTVVDNVTVMATHLTEVLRDHAPELLGRQEVQNLLDNLSKSYPKAVEELVPNVLALSISWAASLAMVVVLPTPV
;
A
#
# COMPACT_ATOMS: atom_id res chain seq x y z
N LEU A 1 -13.68 1.83 -22.92
CA LEU A 1 -12.86 2.67 -22.01
C LEU A 1 -11.98 1.71 -21.23
N LEU A 2 -10.66 1.79 -21.40
CA LEU A 2 -9.73 1.03 -20.57
C LEU A 2 -9.73 1.70 -19.20
N VAL A 3 -10.35 1.06 -18.21
CA VAL A 3 -10.32 1.52 -16.83
C VAL A 3 -8.96 1.13 -16.27
N ASP A 4 -8.28 2.08 -15.62
CA ASP A 4 -6.99 1.79 -15.02
C ASP A 4 -7.16 0.77 -13.88
N PRO A 5 -6.29 -0.26 -13.78
CA PRO A 5 -6.42 -1.25 -12.73
C PRO A 5 -6.32 -0.65 -11.33
N LEU A 6 -5.37 0.27 -11.12
CA LEU A 6 -5.14 0.96 -9.85
C LEU A 6 -4.93 2.46 -10.08
N GLU A 7 -5.63 3.27 -9.30
CA GLU A 7 -5.50 4.72 -9.30
C GLU A 7 -5.35 5.26 -7.87
N LEU A 8 -4.60 6.34 -7.72
CA LEU A 8 -4.57 7.18 -6.54
C LEU A 8 -5.00 8.58 -6.95
N GLU A 9 -6.13 9.03 -6.44
CA GLU A 9 -6.58 10.40 -6.64
C GLU A 9 -6.23 11.24 -5.41
N VAL A 10 -5.73 12.44 -5.64
CA VAL A 10 -5.31 13.37 -4.58
C VAL A 10 -5.98 14.72 -4.71
N GLY A 11 -6.36 15.31 -3.57
CA GLY A 11 -6.75 16.70 -3.47
C GLY A 11 -5.57 17.65 -3.73
N TYR A 12 -5.89 18.89 -4.09
CA TYR A 12 -4.87 19.86 -4.53
C TYR A 12 -3.77 20.13 -3.49
N GLY A 13 -4.08 20.04 -2.18
CA GLY A 13 -3.14 20.25 -1.10
C GLY A 13 -2.11 19.14 -0.93
N LEU A 14 -2.33 17.98 -1.56
CA LEU A 14 -1.41 16.83 -1.52
C LEU A 14 -0.54 16.71 -2.78
N ILE A 15 -0.78 17.53 -3.82
CA ILE A 15 0.03 17.55 -5.05
C ILE A 15 1.54 17.63 -4.76
N PRO A 16 2.03 18.49 -3.83
CA PRO A 16 3.46 18.57 -3.54
C PRO A 16 4.07 17.26 -3.03
N LEU A 17 3.27 16.35 -2.46
CA LEU A 17 3.75 15.05 -1.97
C LEU A 17 3.97 14.04 -3.10
N VAL A 18 3.25 14.19 -4.22
CA VAL A 18 3.24 13.23 -5.34
C VAL A 18 3.94 13.74 -6.60
N ASP A 19 4.18 15.04 -6.72
CA ASP A 19 4.84 15.66 -7.85
C ASP A 19 6.36 15.75 -7.65
N LYS A 20 7.13 15.05 -8.49
CA LYS A 20 8.60 15.06 -8.45
C LYS A 20 9.19 16.43 -8.76
N GLU A 21 8.54 17.25 -9.58
CA GLU A 21 9.02 18.60 -9.89
C GLU A 21 8.94 19.53 -8.67
N GLN A 22 8.05 19.21 -7.72
CA GLN A 22 7.89 19.91 -6.44
C GLN A 22 8.67 19.25 -5.28
N GLY A 23 9.49 18.24 -5.57
CA GLY A 23 10.25 17.49 -4.56
C GLY A 23 9.46 16.38 -3.86
N GLY A 24 8.30 15.99 -4.40
CA GLY A 24 7.48 14.91 -3.87
C GLY A 24 8.16 13.53 -3.94
N GLU A 25 8.16 12.83 -2.81
CA GLU A 25 8.82 11.53 -2.65
C GLU A 25 7.87 10.34 -2.81
N PHE A 26 6.55 10.57 -2.86
CA PHE A 26 5.57 9.50 -2.82
C PHE A 26 5.68 8.54 -4.03
N LEU A 27 6.02 9.06 -5.21
CA LEU A 27 6.26 8.23 -6.40
C LEU A 27 7.40 7.21 -6.21
N ASP A 28 8.44 7.55 -5.44
CA ASP A 28 9.53 6.63 -5.14
C ASP A 28 9.13 5.60 -4.07
N ARG A 29 8.25 5.98 -3.13
CA ARG A 29 7.59 5.03 -2.22
C ARG A 29 6.74 4.02 -2.97
N VAL A 30 5.91 4.46 -3.93
CA VAL A 30 5.11 3.56 -4.78
C VAL A 30 5.97 2.54 -5.52
N ARG A 31 7.09 2.97 -6.10
CA ARG A 31 8.04 2.04 -6.77
C ARG A 31 8.60 1.01 -5.80
N SER A 32 8.96 1.44 -4.59
CA SER A 32 9.51 0.58 -3.55
C SER A 32 8.47 -0.45 -3.07
N ILE A 33 7.23 -0.02 -2.83
CA ILE A 33 6.10 -0.88 -2.47
C ILE A 33 5.90 -1.95 -3.55
N ARG A 34 5.78 -1.57 -4.83
CA ARG A 34 5.60 -2.53 -5.93
C ARG A 34 6.74 -3.54 -6.01
N ARG A 35 7.99 -3.12 -5.76
CA ARG A 35 9.15 -4.01 -5.70
C ARG A 35 9.06 -4.96 -4.50
N GLN A 36 8.63 -4.47 -3.34
CA GLN A 36 8.45 -5.28 -2.14
C GLN A 36 7.42 -6.39 -2.37
N PHE A 37 6.25 -6.07 -2.92
CA PHE A 37 5.22 -7.07 -3.28
C PHE A 37 5.76 -8.14 -4.25
N ALA A 38 6.56 -7.74 -5.23
CA ALA A 38 7.15 -8.69 -6.17
C ALA A 38 8.17 -9.64 -5.50
N LEU A 39 8.97 -9.13 -4.54
CA LEU A 39 10.01 -9.91 -3.87
C LEU A 39 9.48 -10.78 -2.72
N GLU A 40 8.58 -10.23 -1.90
CA GLU A 40 8.08 -10.90 -0.70
C GLU A 40 6.85 -11.76 -1.00
N MET A 41 5.97 -11.30 -1.89
CA MET A 41 4.70 -11.98 -2.18
C MET A 41 4.66 -12.66 -3.55
N GLY A 42 5.69 -12.47 -4.39
CA GLY A 42 5.65 -12.92 -5.79
C GLY A 42 4.58 -12.19 -6.62
N LEU A 43 3.99 -11.11 -6.11
CA LEU A 43 2.89 -10.39 -6.74
C LEU A 43 3.40 -9.16 -7.49
N VAL A 44 3.22 -9.15 -8.81
CA VAL A 44 3.53 -7.99 -9.64
C VAL A 44 2.36 -7.02 -9.62
N ILE A 45 2.46 -5.97 -8.79
CA ILE A 45 1.46 -4.90 -8.74
C ILE A 45 1.48 -4.09 -10.04
N PRO A 46 0.33 -3.86 -10.70
CA PRO A 46 0.26 -3.05 -11.91
C PRO A 46 0.67 -1.59 -11.64
N PRO A 47 0.92 -0.79 -12.69
CA PRO A 47 1.15 0.64 -12.51
C PRO A 47 -0.01 1.29 -11.75
N ILE A 48 0.32 2.18 -10.81
CA ILE A 48 -0.65 2.97 -10.06
C ILE A 48 -0.64 4.36 -10.68
N HIS A 49 -1.75 4.75 -11.32
CA HIS A 49 -1.87 6.08 -11.90
C HIS A 49 -2.22 7.08 -10.81
N ILE A 50 -1.45 8.16 -10.70
CA ILE A 50 -1.73 9.24 -9.74
C ILE A 50 -2.34 10.41 -10.50
N ARG A 51 -3.46 10.93 -10.01
CA ARG A 51 -4.21 12.04 -10.62
C ARG A 51 -4.66 13.03 -9.56
N ASP A 52 -4.68 14.31 -9.89
CA ASP A 52 -5.39 15.28 -9.08
C ASP A 52 -6.91 15.14 -9.29
N ASN A 53 -7.68 15.32 -8.23
CA ASN A 53 -9.14 15.35 -8.30
C ASN A 53 -9.68 16.55 -7.51
N LEU A 54 -10.16 17.56 -8.24
CA LEU A 54 -10.71 18.80 -7.70
C LEU A 54 -12.04 18.62 -6.93
N GLN A 55 -12.66 17.44 -6.99
CA GLN A 55 -13.84 17.10 -6.20
C GLN A 55 -13.50 16.60 -4.78
N LEU A 56 -12.23 16.24 -4.53
CA LEU A 56 -11.76 15.87 -3.20
C LEU A 56 -11.50 17.10 -2.34
N LYS A 57 -11.53 16.94 -1.02
CA LYS A 57 -11.03 17.98 -0.12
C LYS A 57 -9.55 18.22 -0.37
N SER A 58 -9.07 19.40 0.02
CA SER A 58 -7.67 19.82 -0.18
C SER A 58 -6.64 18.77 0.24
N SER A 59 -6.79 18.21 1.45
CA SER A 59 -5.81 17.30 2.05
C SER A 59 -6.25 15.84 2.04
N GLU A 60 -7.12 15.48 1.10
CA GLU A 60 -7.71 14.15 1.00
C GLU A 60 -7.17 13.37 -0.18
N TYR A 61 -7.09 12.05 -0.04
CA TYR A 61 -6.80 11.13 -1.14
C TYR A 61 -7.74 9.94 -1.10
N GLN A 62 -7.87 9.27 -2.25
CA GLN A 62 -8.56 8.00 -2.36
C GLN A 62 -7.83 7.04 -3.31
N ILE A 63 -7.92 5.75 -3.00
CA ILE A 63 -7.35 4.66 -3.78
C ILE A 63 -8.51 3.98 -4.51
N LEU A 64 -8.36 3.79 -5.82
CA LEU A 64 -9.35 3.14 -6.66
C LEU A 64 -8.78 1.85 -7.24
N LEU A 65 -9.63 0.82 -7.30
CA LEU A 65 -9.39 -0.43 -7.99
C LEU A 65 -10.44 -0.58 -9.09
N LYS A 66 -9.99 -0.63 -10.35
CA LYS A 66 -10.87 -0.73 -11.53
C LYS A 66 -11.95 0.36 -11.52
N GLY A 67 -11.57 1.60 -11.16
CA GLY A 67 -12.45 2.77 -11.12
C GLY A 67 -13.40 2.84 -9.92
N VAL A 68 -13.34 1.90 -8.98
CA VAL A 68 -14.14 1.92 -7.74
C VAL A 68 -13.24 2.35 -6.58
N ALA A 69 -13.66 3.37 -5.83
CA ALA A 69 -12.96 3.79 -4.62
C ALA A 69 -13.03 2.67 -3.55
N ILE A 70 -11.87 2.16 -3.15
CA ILE A 70 -11.71 1.08 -2.17
C ILE A 70 -11.17 1.58 -0.83
N ALA A 71 -10.50 2.74 -0.81
CA ALA A 71 -10.02 3.38 0.40
C ALA A 71 -9.96 4.90 0.25
N ARG A 72 -10.07 5.63 1.36
CA ARG A 72 -10.03 7.10 1.40
C ARG A 72 -9.52 7.56 2.76
N ALA A 73 -8.72 8.63 2.77
CA ALA A 73 -8.26 9.25 4.01
C ALA A 73 -7.98 10.74 3.83
N GLU A 74 -8.08 11.47 4.94
CA GLU A 74 -7.75 12.90 5.02
C GLU A 74 -6.49 13.07 5.89
N LEU A 75 -5.53 13.83 5.39
CA LEU A 75 -4.27 14.14 6.05
C LEU A 75 -4.31 15.55 6.63
N MET A 76 -3.39 15.82 7.55
CA MET A 76 -3.10 17.17 8.00
C MET A 76 -1.75 17.62 7.44
N VAL A 77 -1.79 18.47 6.41
CA VAL A 77 -0.57 18.99 5.78
C VAL A 77 0.25 19.78 6.80
N ASN A 78 1.58 19.71 6.69
CA ASN A 78 2.55 20.32 7.62
C ASN A 78 2.50 19.79 9.07
N HIS A 79 1.80 18.67 9.29
CA HIS A 79 1.80 17.95 10.57
C HIS A 79 2.41 16.56 10.40
N TYR A 80 2.71 15.94 11.53
CA TYR A 80 3.15 14.56 11.65
C TYR A 80 2.10 13.76 12.39
N LEU A 81 1.99 12.49 12.07
CA LEU A 81 1.13 11.56 12.79
C LEU A 81 1.96 10.88 13.88
N ALA A 82 1.52 11.01 15.13
CA ALA A 82 2.14 10.36 16.26
C ALA A 82 1.22 9.25 16.81
N MET A 83 1.80 8.08 17.04
CA MET A 83 1.10 6.88 17.49
C MET A 83 1.81 6.30 18.71
N ASP A 84 1.03 5.85 19.69
CA ASP A 84 1.53 5.14 20.86
C ASP A 84 1.58 3.63 20.56
N PRO A 85 2.77 3.01 20.51
CA PRO A 85 2.88 1.58 20.28
C PRO A 85 2.59 0.74 21.55
N GLY A 86 2.22 1.39 22.67
CA GLY A 86 1.84 0.79 23.95
C GLY A 86 2.84 1.02 25.08
N ASP A 87 3.93 1.74 24.82
CA ASP A 87 4.99 2.05 25.77
C ASP A 87 5.19 3.56 25.99
N ALA A 88 4.29 4.41 25.48
CA ALA A 88 4.41 5.83 25.66
C ALA A 88 4.34 6.24 27.15
N THR A 89 5.32 7.03 27.56
CA THR A 89 5.50 7.45 28.96
C THR A 89 4.59 8.61 29.35
N ARG A 90 4.12 9.37 28.37
CA ARG A 90 3.22 10.52 28.57
C ARG A 90 2.43 10.81 27.29
N LYS A 91 1.22 11.35 27.45
CA LYS A 91 0.44 11.87 26.32
C LYS A 91 1.05 13.17 25.78
N ILE A 92 0.99 13.34 24.47
CA ILE A 92 1.33 14.57 23.77
C ILE A 92 0.05 15.31 23.39
N GLU A 93 0.08 16.65 23.41
CA GLU A 93 -1.06 17.41 22.91
C GLU A 93 -1.01 17.52 21.39
N GLY A 94 -2.18 17.44 20.78
CA GLY A 94 -2.39 17.58 19.35
C GLY A 94 -3.84 17.30 19.00
N ILE A 95 -4.10 16.99 17.73
CA ILE A 95 -5.45 16.73 17.24
C ILE A 95 -5.63 15.22 17.13
N GLU A 96 -6.50 14.66 17.98
CA GLU A 96 -6.81 13.23 17.98
C GLU A 96 -7.40 12.80 16.62
N THR A 97 -6.98 11.64 16.15
CA THR A 97 -7.40 11.04 14.88
C THR A 97 -7.23 9.52 14.93
N ARG A 98 -7.51 8.86 13.82
CA ARG A 98 -7.13 7.46 13.59
C ARG A 98 -6.18 7.37 12.40
N GLU A 99 -5.21 6.47 12.49
CA GLU A 99 -4.32 6.11 11.40
C GLU A 99 -5.11 5.27 10.36
N PRO A 100 -4.98 5.56 9.05
CA PRO A 100 -5.88 4.98 8.04
C PRO A 100 -5.60 3.52 7.66
N ALA A 101 -4.39 3.00 7.82
CA ALA A 101 -4.04 1.63 7.44
C ALA A 101 -4.56 0.57 8.43
N PHE A 102 -4.49 0.85 9.73
CA PHE A 102 -4.76 -0.11 10.79
C PHE A 102 -5.83 0.35 11.79
N ASP A 103 -6.41 1.54 11.57
CA ASP A 103 -7.41 2.17 12.45
C ASP A 103 -6.90 2.40 13.89
N LEU A 104 -5.60 2.68 14.04
CA LEU A 104 -4.98 2.88 15.35
C LEU A 104 -5.23 4.29 15.87
N PRO A 105 -5.44 4.48 17.20
CA PRO A 105 -5.47 5.80 17.81
C PRO A 105 -4.17 6.57 17.53
N ALA A 106 -4.31 7.80 17.03
CA ALA A 106 -3.18 8.63 16.66
C ALA A 106 -3.48 10.11 16.94
N ILE A 107 -2.43 10.92 16.87
CA ILE A 107 -2.51 12.36 17.14
C ILE A 107 -1.74 13.10 16.05
N TRP A 108 -2.37 14.05 15.39
CA TRP A 108 -1.68 15.02 14.53
C TRP A 108 -0.95 16.03 15.39
N ILE A 109 0.35 16.17 15.18
CA ILE A 109 1.22 17.10 15.88
C ILE A 109 1.98 18.01 14.91
N PRO A 110 2.20 19.29 15.27
CA PRO A 110 3.04 20.17 14.47
C PRO A 110 4.51 19.74 14.56
N GLU A 111 5.33 20.15 13.59
CA GLU A 111 6.77 19.83 13.55
C GLU A 111 7.50 20.16 14.86
N ALA A 112 7.16 21.29 15.50
CA ALA A 112 7.76 21.72 16.76
C ALA A 112 7.64 20.70 17.91
N ARG A 113 6.66 19.78 17.86
CA ARG A 113 6.44 18.73 18.88
C ARG A 113 6.98 17.36 18.50
N LYS A 114 7.61 17.23 17.32
CA LYS A 114 8.13 15.96 16.81
C LYS A 114 9.12 15.30 17.77
N GLU A 115 10.11 16.06 18.24
CA GLU A 115 11.14 15.53 19.16
C GLU A 115 10.57 15.24 20.55
N GLU A 116 9.61 16.06 21.02
CA GLU A 116 8.90 15.80 22.28
C GLU A 116 8.14 14.47 22.25
N ALA A 117 7.43 14.20 21.15
CA ALA A 117 6.66 12.97 20.95
C ALA A 117 7.54 11.73 20.87
N LYS A 118 8.66 11.79 20.14
CA LYS A 118 9.64 10.70 20.10
C LYS A 118 10.22 10.40 21.48
N LEU A 119 10.63 11.43 22.22
CA LEU A 119 11.15 11.27 23.60
C LEU A 119 10.10 10.71 24.56
N ALA A 120 8.82 10.96 24.28
CA ALA A 120 7.71 10.38 25.03
C ALA A 120 7.43 8.90 24.68
N GLY A 121 8.10 8.33 23.68
CA GLY A 121 7.90 6.94 23.22
C GLY A 121 6.95 6.79 22.02
N HIS A 122 6.46 7.89 21.43
CA HIS A 122 5.58 7.78 20.27
C HIS A 122 6.37 7.48 19.00
N THR A 123 5.78 6.68 18.13
CA THR A 123 6.21 6.56 16.73
C THR A 123 5.67 7.76 15.96
N VAL A 124 6.54 8.53 15.31
CA VAL A 124 6.17 9.76 14.60
C VAL A 124 6.50 9.62 13.12
N VAL A 125 5.49 9.75 12.26
CA VAL A 125 5.60 9.58 10.81
C VAL A 125 5.06 10.79 10.05
N ASP A 126 5.60 11.05 8.86
CA ASP A 126 5.14 12.12 7.98
C ASP A 126 3.97 11.69 7.09
N ASN A 127 3.36 12.66 6.41
CA ASN A 127 2.22 12.44 5.52
C ASN A 127 2.53 11.44 4.38
N VAL A 128 3.73 11.48 3.81
CA VAL A 128 4.15 10.54 2.74
C VAL A 128 4.19 9.11 3.26
N THR A 129 4.69 8.92 4.48
CA THR A 129 4.77 7.62 5.16
C THR A 129 3.37 7.11 5.52
N VAL A 130 2.46 7.97 5.98
CA VAL A 130 1.05 7.61 6.22
C VAL A 130 0.40 7.11 4.93
N MET A 131 0.51 7.88 3.83
CA MET A 131 -0.05 7.47 2.53
C MET A 131 0.56 6.15 2.03
N ALA A 132 1.88 5.97 2.18
CA ALA A 132 2.58 4.80 1.70
C ALA A 132 2.19 3.53 2.48
N THR A 133 2.05 3.66 3.80
CA THR A 133 1.62 2.56 4.68
C THR A 133 0.18 2.16 4.34
N HIS A 134 -0.73 3.13 4.24
CA HIS A 134 -2.11 2.86 3.86
C HIS A 134 -2.22 2.22 2.48
N LEU A 135 -1.49 2.72 1.48
CA LEU A 135 -1.46 2.09 0.15
C LEU A 135 -0.96 0.64 0.23
N THR A 136 0.07 0.37 1.02
CA THR A 136 0.63 -0.98 1.18
C THR A 136 -0.42 -1.94 1.73
N GLU A 137 -1.12 -1.55 2.79
CA GLU A 137 -2.13 -2.41 3.41
C GLU A 137 -3.36 -2.59 2.51
N VAL A 138 -3.82 -1.53 1.84
CA VAL A 138 -4.92 -1.65 0.85
C VAL A 138 -4.54 -2.60 -0.29
N LEU A 139 -3.30 -2.54 -0.80
CA LEU A 139 -2.84 -3.48 -1.83
C LEU A 139 -2.73 -4.91 -1.30
N ARG A 140 -2.39 -5.09 -0.02
CA ARG A 140 -2.31 -6.40 0.65
C ARG A 140 -3.71 -7.00 0.78
N ASP A 141 -4.68 -6.22 1.23
CA ASP A 141 -6.07 -6.65 1.39
C ASP A 141 -6.74 -6.99 0.05
N HIS A 142 -6.41 -6.24 -1.00
CA HIS A 142 -6.92 -6.47 -2.35
C HIS A 142 -6.00 -7.32 -3.24
N ALA A 143 -4.93 -7.92 -2.69
CA ALA A 143 -4.02 -8.78 -3.43
C ALA A 143 -4.73 -9.92 -4.21
N PRO A 144 -5.79 -10.58 -3.68
CA PRO A 144 -6.53 -11.59 -4.42
C PRO A 144 -7.20 -11.07 -5.70
N GLU A 145 -7.62 -9.80 -5.72
CA GLU A 145 -8.28 -9.17 -6.87
C GLU A 145 -7.29 -8.66 -7.92
N LEU A 146 -6.04 -8.43 -7.48
CA LEU A 146 -4.89 -8.06 -8.31
C LEU A 146 -4.23 -9.30 -8.95
N LEU A 147 -4.38 -10.48 -8.35
CA LEU A 147 -3.94 -11.78 -8.89
C LEU A 147 -4.99 -12.38 -9.84
N GLY A 148 -5.10 -11.80 -11.05
CA GLY A 148 -5.92 -12.34 -12.11
C GLY A 148 -5.31 -13.58 -12.79
N ARG A 149 -6.07 -14.20 -13.69
CA ARG A 149 -5.58 -15.36 -14.47
C ARG A 149 -4.35 -15.01 -15.31
N GLN A 150 -4.32 -13.81 -15.87
CA GLN A 150 -3.21 -13.37 -16.70
C GLN A 150 -1.95 -13.22 -15.87
N GLU A 151 -2.06 -12.68 -14.66
CA GLU A 151 -0.95 -12.53 -13.73
C GLU A 151 -0.42 -13.90 -13.27
N VAL A 152 -1.31 -14.84 -12.95
CA VAL A 152 -0.94 -16.22 -12.64
C VAL A 152 -0.25 -16.90 -13.83
N GLN A 153 -0.77 -16.74 -15.04
CA GLN A 153 -0.14 -17.28 -16.24
C GLN A 153 1.26 -16.69 -16.44
N ASN A 154 1.42 -15.37 -16.30
CA ASN A 154 2.71 -14.70 -16.41
C ASN A 154 3.71 -15.20 -15.35
N LEU A 155 3.26 -15.50 -14.13
CA LEU A 155 4.11 -16.09 -13.09
C LEU A 155 4.56 -17.51 -13.48
N LEU A 156 3.63 -18.35 -13.97
CA LEU A 156 3.95 -19.70 -14.45
C LEU A 156 4.91 -19.68 -15.65
N ASP A 157 4.69 -18.77 -16.60
CA ASP A 157 5.55 -18.58 -17.78
C ASP A 157 6.95 -18.09 -17.42
N ASN A 158 7.09 -17.32 -16.34
CA ASN A 158 8.40 -16.93 -15.83
C ASN A 158 9.07 -18.05 -15.04
N LEU A 159 8.32 -18.80 -14.23
CA LEU A 159 8.84 -19.94 -13.47
C LEU A 159 9.32 -21.06 -14.40
N SER A 160 8.63 -21.31 -15.51
CA SER A 160 8.98 -22.35 -16.48
C SER A 160 10.33 -22.08 -17.17
N LYS A 161 10.79 -20.83 -17.22
CA LYS A 161 12.13 -20.48 -17.73
C LYS A 161 13.25 -21.01 -16.84
N SER A 162 13.02 -21.10 -15.53
CA SER A 162 14.02 -21.55 -14.56
C SER A 162 13.79 -23.00 -14.12
N TYR A 163 12.54 -23.45 -14.04
CA TYR A 163 12.14 -24.77 -13.54
C TYR A 163 11.08 -25.43 -14.45
N PRO A 164 11.41 -25.73 -15.73
CA PRO A 164 10.42 -26.21 -16.71
C PRO A 164 9.74 -27.52 -16.29
N LYS A 165 10.51 -28.50 -15.78
CA LYS A 165 9.97 -29.80 -15.36
C LYS A 165 8.98 -29.71 -14.20
N ALA A 166 9.23 -28.82 -13.24
CA ALA A 166 8.33 -28.61 -12.11
C ALA A 166 6.99 -28.02 -12.57
N VAL A 167 7.03 -27.10 -13.54
CA VAL A 167 5.81 -26.51 -14.12
C VAL A 167 5.04 -27.53 -14.96
N GLU A 168 5.72 -28.35 -15.76
CA GLU A 168 5.10 -29.43 -16.56
C GLU A 168 4.45 -30.51 -15.70
N GLU A 169 5.04 -30.85 -14.56
CA GLU A 169 4.46 -31.80 -13.60
C GLU A 169 3.25 -31.21 -12.86
N LEU A 170 3.24 -29.89 -12.60
CA LEU A 170 2.17 -29.21 -11.89
C LEU A 170 0.97 -28.87 -12.79
N VAL A 171 1.19 -28.38 -14.01
CA VAL A 171 0.14 -27.90 -14.92
C VAL A 171 0.12 -28.76 -16.20
N PRO A 172 -1.02 -29.36 -16.59
CA PRO A 172 -2.34 -29.33 -15.96
C PRO A 172 -2.55 -30.46 -14.93
N ASN A 173 -1.55 -31.32 -14.71
CA ASN A 173 -1.74 -32.63 -14.08
C ASN A 173 -2.14 -32.59 -12.60
N VAL A 174 -1.71 -31.57 -11.86
CA VAL A 174 -2.05 -31.36 -10.43
C VAL A 174 -2.91 -30.09 -10.24
N LEU A 175 -2.68 -29.07 -11.08
CA LEU A 175 -3.39 -27.81 -11.11
C LEU A 175 -4.04 -27.63 -12.47
N ALA A 176 -5.35 -27.89 -12.54
CA ALA A 176 -6.14 -27.40 -13.67
C ALA A 176 -6.22 -25.87 -13.57
N LEU A 177 -5.96 -25.16 -14.67
CA LEU A 177 -6.12 -23.70 -14.75
C LEU A 177 -7.59 -23.23 -14.55
N SER A 178 -8.51 -24.16 -14.26
CA SER A 178 -9.90 -23.90 -13.88
C SER A 178 -10.03 -23.51 -12.40
N ILE A 179 -9.77 -22.23 -12.12
CA ILE A 179 -10.64 -21.32 -11.37
C ILE A 179 -11.17 -21.84 -10.02
N SER A 180 -10.40 -21.62 -8.94
CA SER A 180 -10.95 -21.17 -7.64
C SER A 180 -9.88 -20.77 -6.61
N TRP A 181 -8.58 -21.03 -6.83
CA TRP A 181 -7.55 -20.94 -5.76
C TRP A 181 -6.47 -19.87 -5.96
N ALA A 182 -6.64 -18.90 -6.86
CA ALA A 182 -5.64 -17.85 -7.09
C ALA A 182 -5.23 -17.12 -5.78
N ALA A 183 -6.13 -17.05 -4.80
CA ALA A 183 -5.86 -16.53 -3.46
C ALA A 183 -5.11 -17.51 -2.54
N SER A 184 -5.36 -18.82 -2.64
CA SER A 184 -4.84 -19.83 -1.69
C SER A 184 -3.41 -20.27 -1.97
N LEU A 185 -2.96 -20.26 -3.23
CA LEU A 185 -1.58 -20.66 -3.58
C LEU A 185 -0.56 -19.55 -3.28
N ALA A 186 -0.96 -18.27 -3.35
CA ALA A 186 -0.15 -17.17 -2.86
C ALA A 186 0.12 -17.29 -1.35
N MET A 187 -0.87 -17.69 -0.53
CA MET A 187 -0.64 -17.89 0.91
C MET A 187 0.34 -19.03 1.23
N VAL A 188 0.38 -20.10 0.42
CA VAL A 188 1.26 -21.27 0.69
C VAL A 188 2.73 -20.99 0.31
N VAL A 189 2.97 -20.08 -0.65
CA VAL A 189 4.34 -19.73 -1.08
C VAL A 189 4.91 -18.55 -0.27
N VAL A 190 4.05 -17.73 0.35
CA VAL A 190 4.43 -16.45 0.99
C VAL A 190 4.55 -16.51 2.52
N LEU A 191 4.06 -17.58 3.18
CA LEU A 191 4.29 -17.72 4.62
C LEU A 191 5.70 -18.26 4.89
N PRO A 192 6.56 -17.52 5.64
CA PRO A 192 7.78 -18.11 6.15
C PRO A 192 7.39 -19.21 7.13
N THR A 193 7.99 -20.39 6.97
CA THR A 193 7.95 -21.41 8.01
C THR A 193 8.47 -20.80 9.32
N PRO A 194 7.76 -20.94 10.45
CA PRO A 194 8.28 -20.46 11.73
C PRO A 194 9.55 -21.25 12.06
N VAL A 195 10.63 -20.52 12.31
CA VAL A 195 11.84 -21.04 12.98
C VAL A 195 11.68 -20.78 14.48
#